data_AF-A0AA51MUK8-F1
#
_entry.id   AF-A0AA51MUK8-F1
#
_cell.length_a   1.000
_cell.length_b   1.000
_cell.length_c   1.000
_cell.angle_alpha   90.00
_cell.angle_beta   90.00
_cell.angle_gamma   90.00
#
_symmetry.space_group_name_H-M   'P 1'
#
loop_
_entity.id
_entity.type
_entity.pdbx_description
1 polymer ?
#
loop_
_entity_poly.entity_id
_entity_poly.type
_entity_poly.pdbx_seq_one_letter_code
_entity_poly.pdbx_strand_id
1 'polypeptide(L)'
;MHNIIEEMNLKFLDSAYSNKGRKPAVESKTMLKILVFAYINRKYSARDIEDACKYDIRFRWLLDNGKSPDHVTINRFRNKIYPFMDEILHQLVNLLVEQGEMDLKVYT
;
A
#
# COMPACT_ATOMS: atom_id res chain seq x y z
N MET A 1 4.09 10.01 -1.02
CA MET A 1 3.43 8.71 -0.76
C MET A 1 2.38 8.77 0.35
N HIS A 2 2.70 9.25 1.56
CA HIS A 2 1.72 9.34 2.64
C HIS A 2 0.49 10.18 2.23
N ASN A 3 0.71 11.37 1.65
CA ASN A 3 -0.36 12.28 1.22
C ASN A 3 -1.17 11.72 0.03
N ILE A 4 -0.49 11.15 -0.96
CA ILE A 4 -1.13 10.57 -2.17
C ILE A 4 -2.17 9.50 -1.81
N ILE A 5 -1.88 8.61 -0.85
CA ILE A 5 -2.80 7.54 -0.47
C ILE A 5 -3.97 8.05 0.40
N GLU A 6 -3.83 9.19 1.08
CA GLU A 6 -4.98 9.80 1.77
C GLU A 6 -5.97 10.45 0.80
N GLU A 7 -5.51 10.87 -0.39
CA GLU A 7 -6.34 11.46 -1.44
C GLU A 7 -7.03 10.40 -2.30
N MET A 8 -6.60 9.13 -2.25
CA MET A 8 -7.22 8.02 -2.98
C MET A 8 -8.61 7.68 -2.42
N ASN A 9 -9.54 7.34 -3.33
CA ASN A 9 -10.84 6.81 -2.94
C ASN A 9 -10.71 5.33 -2.56
N LEU A 10 -10.42 5.08 -1.28
CA LEU A 10 -10.17 3.75 -0.73
C LEU A 10 -11.42 3.04 -0.20
N LYS A 11 -12.63 3.40 -0.66
CA LYS A 11 -13.88 2.73 -0.22
C LYS A 11 -13.87 1.21 -0.44
N PHE A 12 -13.08 0.71 -1.39
CA PHE A 12 -12.88 -0.73 -1.59
C PHE A 12 -12.11 -1.40 -0.43
N LEU A 13 -11.33 -0.66 0.37
CA LEU A 13 -10.67 -1.20 1.56
C LEU A 13 -11.67 -1.50 2.67
N ASP A 14 -12.78 -0.75 2.77
CA ASP A 14 -13.83 -0.99 3.76
C ASP A 14 -14.56 -2.33 3.53
N SER A 15 -14.65 -2.77 2.26
CA SER A 15 -15.22 -4.09 1.91
C SER A 15 -14.20 -5.23 2.02
N ALA A 16 -12.91 -4.97 1.74
CA ALA A 16 -11.84 -5.98 1.82
C ALA A 16 -11.33 -6.24 3.26
N TYR A 17 -11.49 -5.25 4.15
CA TYR A 17 -11.09 -5.30 5.55
C TYR A 17 -12.30 -5.18 6.47
N SER A 18 -12.81 -6.34 6.90
CA SER A 18 -13.91 -6.42 7.85
C SER A 18 -13.58 -5.71 9.18
N ASN A 19 -14.43 -4.76 9.56
CA ASN A 19 -14.47 -4.18 10.91
C ASN A 19 -15.00 -5.15 11.98
N LYS A 20 -15.50 -6.33 11.58
CA LYS A 20 -15.92 -7.41 12.48
C LYS A 20 -14.78 -8.41 12.69
N GLY A 21 -14.40 -8.63 13.96
CA GLY A 21 -13.38 -9.60 14.37
C GLY A 21 -12.20 -8.98 15.13
N ARG A 22 -11.09 -9.72 15.23
CA ARG A 22 -9.86 -9.23 15.87
C ARG A 22 -9.30 -8.07 15.05
N LYS A 23 -9.06 -6.93 15.71
CA LYS A 23 -8.45 -5.76 15.07
C LYS A 23 -7.09 -6.17 14.46
N PRO A 24 -6.88 -5.97 13.15
CA PRO A 24 -5.61 -6.24 12.50
C PRO A 24 -4.51 -5.36 13.13
N ALA A 25 -3.28 -5.87 13.16
CA ALA A 25 -2.15 -5.17 13.78
C ALA A 25 -1.75 -3.89 13.03
N VAL A 26 -2.13 -3.79 11.75
CA VAL A 26 -1.87 -2.65 10.87
C VAL A 26 -3.17 -2.27 10.17
N GLU A 27 -3.45 -0.99 10.09
CA GLU A 27 -4.60 -0.44 9.36
C GLU A 27 -4.52 -0.75 7.86
N SER A 28 -5.68 -0.98 7.21
CA SER A 28 -5.78 -1.28 5.78
C SER A 28 -5.07 -0.24 4.91
N LYS A 29 -5.24 1.04 5.24
CA LYS A 29 -4.59 2.16 4.54
C LYS A 29 -3.07 2.07 4.65
N THR A 30 -2.55 1.85 5.86
CA THR A 30 -1.12 1.71 6.11
C THR A 30 -0.53 0.49 5.39
N MET A 31 -1.26 -0.62 5.35
CA MET A 31 -0.85 -1.79 4.57
C MET A 31 -0.76 -1.50 3.06
N LEU A 32 -1.69 -0.72 2.51
CA LEU A 32 -1.62 -0.27 1.12
C LEU A 32 -0.42 0.65 0.89
N LYS A 33 -0.17 1.62 1.80
CA LYS A 33 1.03 2.49 1.75
C LYS A 33 2.31 1.68 1.70
N ILE A 34 2.42 0.65 2.53
CA ILE A 34 3.59 -0.24 2.56
C ILE A 34 3.75 -0.99 1.24
N LEU A 35 2.67 -1.56 0.68
CA LEU A 35 2.76 -2.31 -0.58
C LEU A 35 3.15 -1.43 -1.76
N VAL A 36 2.52 -0.26 -1.92
CA VAL A 36 2.84 0.66 -3.01
C VAL A 36 4.28 1.15 -2.86
N PHE A 37 4.68 1.56 -1.66
CA PHE A 37 6.04 2.00 -1.39
C PHE A 37 7.08 0.89 -1.62
N ALA A 38 6.75 -0.36 -1.26
CA ALA A 38 7.59 -1.51 -1.54
C ALA A 38 7.82 -1.70 -3.05
N TYR A 39 6.77 -1.65 -3.86
CA TYR A 39 6.88 -1.84 -5.31
C TYR A 39 7.70 -0.74 -5.99
N ILE A 40 7.56 0.50 -5.55
CA ILE A 40 8.39 1.62 -6.01
C ILE A 40 9.87 1.36 -5.65
N ASN A 41 10.15 0.83 -4.46
CA ASN A 41 11.49 0.47 -4.01
C ASN A 41 11.97 -0.91 -4.52
N ARG A 42 11.31 -1.49 -5.53
CA ARG A 42 11.62 -2.81 -6.13
C ARG A 42 11.64 -3.97 -5.12
N LYS A 43 10.82 -3.90 -4.07
CA LYS A 43 10.60 -4.96 -3.10
C LYS A 43 9.28 -5.67 -3.41
N TYR A 44 9.37 -6.87 -3.96
CA TYR A 44 8.19 -7.59 -4.47
C TYR A 44 7.80 -8.79 -3.62
N SER A 45 8.76 -9.50 -3.01
CA SER A 45 8.44 -10.66 -2.18
C SER A 45 7.90 -10.21 -0.81
N ALA A 46 6.96 -10.95 -0.24
CA ALA A 46 6.42 -10.59 1.08
C ALA A 46 7.47 -10.65 2.19
N ARG A 47 8.52 -11.47 2.03
CA ARG A 47 9.66 -11.52 2.96
C ARG A 47 10.54 -10.28 2.85
N ASP A 48 10.84 -9.83 1.64
CA ASP A 48 11.59 -8.59 1.45
C ASP A 48 10.84 -7.39 2.02
N ILE A 49 9.51 -7.38 1.89
CA ILE A 49 8.65 -6.33 2.44
C ILE A 49 8.61 -6.43 3.97
N GLU A 50 8.49 -7.63 4.54
CA GLU A 50 8.58 -7.84 5.99
C GLU A 50 9.93 -7.35 6.54
N ASP A 51 11.05 -7.68 5.89
CA ASP A 51 12.38 -7.23 6.30
C ASP A 51 12.52 -5.71 6.17
N ALA A 52 11.99 -5.12 5.10
CA ALA A 52 11.93 -3.67 4.95
C ALA A 52 11.14 -3.01 6.09
N CYS A 53 9.98 -3.55 6.46
CA CYS A 53 9.19 -3.07 7.59
C CYS A 53 9.91 -3.16 8.95
N LYS A 54 10.82 -4.13 9.12
CA LYS A 54 11.63 -4.26 10.35
C LYS A 54 12.82 -3.31 10.36
N TYR A 55 13.60 -3.30 9.29
CA TYR A 55 14.94 -2.71 9.28
C TYR A 55 15.03 -1.34 8.61
N ASP A 56 14.17 -1.04 7.64
CA ASP A 56 14.20 0.23 6.90
C ASP A 56 13.40 1.31 7.64
N ILE A 57 14.08 2.40 7.99
CA ILE A 57 13.48 3.54 8.71
C ILE A 57 12.31 4.17 7.95
N ARG A 58 12.32 4.13 6.61
CA ARG A 58 11.27 4.71 5.77
C ARG A 58 9.97 3.92 5.92
N PHE A 59 10.06 2.60 5.99
CA PHE A 59 8.91 1.73 6.22
C PHE A 59 8.43 1.81 7.67
N ARG A 60 9.34 1.94 8.62
CA ARG A 60 8.99 2.12 10.04
C ARG A 60 8.26 3.43 10.30
N TRP A 61 8.63 4.50 9.59
CA TRP A 61 7.91 5.77 9.62
C TRP A 61 6.50 5.65 9.03
N LEU A 62 6.32 4.90 7.92
CA LEU A 62 4.99 4.61 7.37
C LEU A 62 4.11 3.79 8.32
N LEU A 63 4.71 2.96 9.17
CA LEU A 63 4.03 2.17 10.20
C LEU A 63 3.65 2.96 11.46
N ASP A 64 4.10 4.22 11.59
CA ASP A 64 3.88 5.06 12.77
C ASP A 64 4.20 4.36 14.11
N ASN A 65 5.39 3.74 14.18
CA ASN A 65 5.84 2.89 15.31
C ASN A 65 4.96 1.67 15.62
N GLY A 66 4.04 1.31 14.72
CA GLY A 66 3.24 0.10 14.79
C GLY A 66 4.07 -1.18 14.62
N LYS A 67 3.48 -2.31 15.01
CA LYS A 67 4.11 -3.62 14.85
C LYS A 67 4.29 -3.94 13.36
N SER A 68 5.50 -4.31 12.96
CA SER A 68 5.77 -4.80 11.60
C SER A 68 4.86 -5.98 11.25
N PRO A 69 4.16 -5.96 10.10
CA PRO A 69 3.39 -7.11 9.64
C PRO A 69 4.33 -8.26 9.25
N ASP A 70 3.88 -9.50 9.44
CA ASP A 70 4.59 -10.67 8.93
C ASP A 70 4.30 -10.89 7.43
N HIS A 71 5.16 -11.63 6.74
CA HIS A 71 4.99 -11.95 5.32
C HIS A 71 3.63 -12.63 5.03
N VAL A 72 3.08 -13.36 5.99
CA VAL A 72 1.76 -14.01 5.86
C VAL A 72 0.64 -12.97 5.79
N THR A 73 0.68 -11.97 6.66
CA THR A 73 -0.26 -10.85 6.71
C THR A 73 -0.14 -9.99 5.46
N ILE A 74 1.09 -9.73 5.00
CA ILE A 74 1.36 -9.03 3.74
C ILE A 74 0.73 -9.80 2.57
N ASN A 75 0.95 -11.11 2.46
CA ASN A 75 0.37 -11.92 1.39
C ASN A 75 -1.16 -12.00 1.45
N ARG A 76 -1.74 -12.14 2.64
CA ARG A 76 -3.20 -12.12 2.82
C ARG A 76 -3.79 -10.79 2.36
N PHE A 77 -3.15 -9.67 2.72
CA PHE A 77 -3.59 -8.34 2.28
C PHE A 77 -3.46 -8.21 0.75
N ARG A 78 -2.32 -8.61 0.19
CA ARG A 78 -2.08 -8.61 -1.26
C ARG A 78 -3.15 -9.38 -2.03
N ASN A 79 -3.49 -10.59 -1.60
CA ASN A 79 -4.51 -11.41 -2.27
C ASN A 79 -5.91 -10.78 -2.19
N LYS A 80 -6.21 -10.06 -1.12
CA LYS A 80 -7.48 -9.35 -0.97
C LYS A 80 -7.60 -8.14 -1.89
N ILE A 81 -6.50 -7.41 -2.09
CA ILE A 81 -6.49 -6.22 -2.96
C ILE A 81 -6.27 -6.56 -4.43
N TYR A 82 -5.79 -7.78 -4.74
CA TYR A 82 -5.49 -8.22 -6.10
C TYR A 82 -6.60 -7.91 -7.12
N PRO A 83 -7.90 -8.16 -6.83
CA PRO A 83 -8.99 -7.83 -7.75
C PRO A 83 -9.16 -6.33 -8.04
N PHE A 84 -8.63 -5.45 -7.18
CA PHE A 84 -8.74 -4.00 -7.26
C PHE A 84 -7.43 -3.33 -7.72
N MET A 85 -6.41 -4.12 -8.07
CA MET A 85 -5.07 -3.58 -8.39
C MET A 85 -5.08 -2.62 -9.57
N ASP A 86 -5.88 -2.89 -10.61
CA ASP A 86 -5.99 -2.02 -11.77
C ASP A 86 -6.62 -0.66 -11.40
N GLU A 87 -7.64 -0.67 -10.55
CA GLU A 87 -8.27 0.56 -10.05
C GLU A 87 -7.31 1.37 -9.18
N ILE A 88 -6.59 0.70 -8.27
CA ILE A 88 -5.56 1.32 -7.42
C ILE A 88 -4.47 1.96 -8.28
N LEU A 89 -4.01 1.27 -9.32
CA LEU A 89 -2.98 1.77 -10.22
C LEU A 89 -3.47 2.99 -11.01
N HIS A 90 -4.67 2.93 -11.58
CA HIS A 90 -5.26 4.07 -12.30
C HIS A 90 -5.41 5.30 -11.40
N GLN A 91 -5.93 5.12 -10.18
CA GLN A 91 -6.05 6.22 -9.23
C GLN A 91 -4.67 6.80 -8.87
N LEU A 92 -3.66 5.95 -8.64
CA LEU A 92 -2.30 6.38 -8.33
C LEU A 92 -1.68 7.19 -9.49
N VAL A 93 -1.81 6.71 -10.73
CA VAL A 93 -1.28 7.41 -11.92
C VAL A 93 -1.98 8.75 -12.11
N ASN A 94 -3.31 8.79 -12.00
CA ASN A 94 -4.06 10.05 -12.14
C ASN A 94 -3.63 11.09 -11.10
N LEU A 95 -3.46 10.70 -9.84
CA LEU A 95 -2.99 11.62 -8.80
C LEU A 95 -1.57 12.14 -9.08
N LEU A 96 -0.67 11.28 -9.58
CA LEU A 96 0.70 11.69 -9.93
C LEU A 96 0.72 12.68 -11.11
N VAL A 97 -0.19 12.51 -12.07
CA VAL A 97 -0.37 13.44 -13.20
C VAL A 97 -0.94 14.78 -12.71
N GLU A 98 -1.95 14.75 -11.84
CA GLU A 98 -2.54 15.96 -11.26
C GLU A 98 -1.53 16.78 -10.47
N GLN A 99 -0.58 16.13 -9.80
CA GLN A 99 0.53 16.80 -9.09
C GLN A 99 1.64 17.30 -10.03
N GLY A 100 1.56 17.04 -11.34
CA GLY A 100 2.57 17.46 -12.31
C GLY A 100 3.89 16.69 -12.22
N GLU A 101 3.92 15.57 -11.49
CA GLU A 101 5.11 14.74 -11.26
C GLU A 101 5.33 13.72 -12.40
N MET A 102 4.36 13.58 -13.31
CA MET A 102 4.41 12.65 -14.44
C MET A 102 3.78 13.23 -15.71
N ASP A 103 4.49 13.13 -16.83
CA ASP A 103 3.95 13.39 -18.16
C ASP A 103 3.37 12.10 -18.76
N LEU A 104 2.06 12.09 -19.08
CA LEU A 104 1.31 10.94 -19.63
C LEU A 104 1.75 10.49 -21.03
N LYS A 105 2.70 11.18 -21.67
CA LYS A 105 3.17 10.86 -23.03
C LYS A 105 3.86 9.51 -23.17
N VAL A 106 4.16 8.83 -22.07
CA VAL A 106 4.83 7.51 -22.09
C VAL A 106 3.85 6.36 -22.34
N TYR A 107 2.54 6.59 -22.28
CA TYR A 107 1.50 5.55 -22.43
C TYR A 107 0.61 5.68 -23.69
N THR A 108 0.93 6.60 -24.62
CA THR A 108 0.29 6.71 -25.95
C THR A 108 1.32 6.42 -27.04
#